data_AF-A0AAD4BK78-F1
#
_entry.id   AF-A0AAD4BK78-F1
#
_cell.length_a   1.000
_cell.length_b   1.000
_cell.length_c   1.000
_cell.angle_alpha   90.00
_cell.angle_beta   90.00
_cell.angle_gamma   90.00
#
_symmetry.space_group_name_H-M   'P 1'
#
loop_
_entity.id
_entity.type
_entity.pdbx_description
1 polymer ?
#
loop_
_entity_poly.entity_id
_entity_poly.type
_entity_poly.pdbx_seq_one_letter_code
_entity_poly.pdbx_strand_id
1 'polypeptide(L)' 'KYQWSEQTRTATCRCQFCGNIFKPQGFRAHEKHCGKRKGKQQQRTRLAEEYERDIEQ' A
#
# COMPACT_ATOMS: atom_id res chain seq x y z
N LYS A 1 20.14 16.23 24.46
CA LYS A 1 19.79 17.17 23.38
C LYS A 1 19.18 16.35 22.24
N TYR A 2 17.93 16.61 21.85
CA TYR A 2 17.29 15.87 20.75
C TYR A 2 17.88 16.38 19.43
N GLN A 3 18.82 15.60 18.87
CA GLN A 3 19.47 15.86 17.59
C GLN A 3 18.45 15.56 16.47
N TRP A 4 17.60 16.53 16.12
CA TRP A 4 16.77 16.43 14.92
C TRP A 4 17.66 16.70 13.71
N SER A 5 18.23 15.64 13.13
CA SER A 5 19.10 15.72 11.96
C SER A 5 18.29 15.99 10.68
N GLU A 6 18.79 16.90 9.85
CA GLU A 6 18.22 17.35 8.56
C GLU A 6 17.89 16.21 7.58
N GLN A 7 18.40 15.01 7.81
CA GLN A 7 18.07 13.77 7.09
C GLN A 7 16.58 13.46 7.07
N THR A 8 15.82 13.90 8.07
CA THR A 8 14.36 13.70 8.13
C THR A 8 13.55 14.65 7.25
N ARG A 9 14.15 15.73 6.71
CA ARG A 9 13.47 16.65 5.77
C ARG A 9 13.41 16.09 4.34
N THR A 10 14.37 15.25 3.97
CA THR A 10 14.46 14.59 2.66
C THR A 10 14.14 13.09 2.69
N ALA A 11 13.91 12.51 3.88
CA ALA A 11 13.56 11.11 4.05
C ALA A 11 12.24 10.76 3.35
N THR A 12 12.33 10.29 2.11
CA THR A 12 11.20 9.72 1.39
C THR A 12 11.05 8.25 1.75
N CYS A 13 9.84 7.82 2.12
CA CYS A 13 9.54 6.44 2.45
C CYS A 13 8.99 5.72 1.22
N ARG A 14 9.55 4.53 0.91
CA ARG A 14 9.06 3.66 -0.16
C ARG A 14 7.99 2.71 0.39
N CYS A 15 6.84 2.66 -0.27
CA CYS A 15 5.77 1.73 0.10
C CYS A 15 6.13 0.31 -0.34
N GLN A 16 6.13 -0.64 0.59
CA GLN A 16 6.39 -2.06 0.30
C GLN A 16 5.23 -2.73 -0.47
N PHE A 17 4.04 -2.15 -0.43
CA PHE A 17 2.84 -2.72 -1.07
C PHE A 17 2.66 -2.29 -2.52
N CYS A 18 3.04 -1.06 -2.89
CA CYS A 18 2.91 -0.54 -4.26
C CYS A 18 4.21 -0.04 -4.89
N GLY A 19 5.32 0.02 -4.14
CA GLY A 19 6.62 0.45 -4.65
C GLY A 19 6.81 1.96 -4.78
N ASN A 20 5.75 2.77 -4.60
CA ASN A 20 5.80 4.22 -4.74
C ASN A 20 6.54 4.91 -3.59
N ILE A 21 7.18 6.04 -3.91
CA ILE A 21 7.97 6.85 -2.99
C ILE A 21 7.12 8.03 -2.50
N PHE A 22 7.01 8.22 -1.19
CA PHE A 22 6.20 9.28 -0.59
C PHE A 22 7.01 10.11 0.40
N LYS A 23 6.58 11.36 0.59
CA LYS A 23 7.03 12.19 1.71
C LYS A 23 6.48 11.62 3.03
N PRO A 24 7.20 11.77 4.16
CA PRO A 24 6.85 11.11 5.42
C PRO A 24 5.50 11.58 5.97
N GLN A 25 5.12 12.83 5.68
CA GLN A 25 3.83 13.41 6.07
C GLN A 25 2.63 12.68 5.43
N GLY A 26 2.77 12.17 4.19
CA GLY A 26 1.72 11.42 3.49
C GLY A 26 1.88 9.90 3.56
N PHE A 27 3.08 9.42 3.90
CA PHE A 27 3.40 7.99 3.87
C PHE A 27 2.56 7.16 4.83
N ARG A 28 2.36 7.60 6.09
CA ARG A 28 1.57 6.83 7.07
C ARG A 28 0.11 6.63 6.64
N ALA A 29 -0.49 7.66 6.04
CA ALA A 29 -1.86 7.59 5.53
C ALA A 29 -1.94 6.68 4.31
N HIS A 30 -0.96 6.80 3.40
CA HIS A 30 -0.82 5.91 2.25
C HIS A 30 -0.65 4.45 2.68
N GLU A 31 0.28 4.15 3.59
CA GLU A 31 0.59 2.80 4.06
C GLU A 31 -0.65 2.08 4.61
N LYS A 32 -1.42 2.74 5.49
CA LYS A 32 -2.69 2.22 6.02
C LYS A 32 -3.70 1.88 4.93
N HIS A 33 -3.83 2.73 3.91
CA HIS A 33 -4.78 2.50 2.82
C HIS A 33 -4.26 1.50 1.78
N CYS A 34 -2.96 1.52 1.50
CA CYS A 34 -2.32 0.70 0.49
C CYS A 34 -2.31 -0.77 0.90
N GLY A 35 -1.99 -1.07 2.17
CA GLY A 35 -2.10 -2.43 2.71
C GLY A 35 -3.54 -2.96 2.63
N LYS A 36 -4.54 -2.16 3.03
CA LYS A 36 -5.96 -2.53 2.90
C LYS A 36 -6.41 -2.71 1.45
N ARG A 37 -5.94 -1.87 0.51
CA ARG A 37 -6.28 -1.99 -0.91
C ARG A 37 -5.71 -3.26 -1.52
N LYS A 38 -4.47 -3.65 -1.21
CA LYS A 38 -3.89 -4.91 -1.70
C LYS A 38 -4.70 -6.12 -1.21
N GLY A 39 -5.10 -6.14 0.06
CA GLY A 39 -5.96 -7.21 0.60
C GLY A 39 -7.32 -7.28 -0.11
N LYS A 40 -7.99 -6.13 -0.29
CA LYS A 40 -9.27 -6.05 -1.01
C LYS A 40 -9.15 -6.40 -2.49
N GLN A 41 -8.03 -6.05 -3.13
CA GLN A 41 -7.80 -6.37 -4.53
C GLN A 41 -7.58 -7.87 -4.72
N GLN A 42 -6.78 -8.52 -3.87
CA GLN A 42 -6.64 -9.97 -3.89
C GLN A 42 -7.98 -10.69 -3.65
N GLN A 43 -8.77 -10.21 -2.68
CA GLN A 43 -10.10 -10.77 -2.42
C GLN A 43 -11.03 -10.60 -3.64
N ARG A 44 -11.01 -9.44 -4.31
CA ARG A 44 -11.81 -9.22 -5.53
C ARG A 44 -11.37 -10.09 -6.70
N THR A 45 -10.05 -10.24 -6.91
CA THR A 45 -9.53 -11.12 -7.97
C THR A 45 -9.96 -12.56 -7.72
N ARG A 46 -9.78 -13.06 -6.50
CA ARG A 46 -10.20 -14.41 -6.11
C ARG A 46 -11.70 -14.64 -6.32
N LEU A 47 -12.52 -13.68 -5.90
CA LEU A 47 -13.97 -13.78 -6.06
C LEU A 47 -14.40 -13.73 -7.54
N ALA A 48 -13.70 -12.95 -8.36
CA ALA A 48 -13.92 -12.90 -9.80
C ALA A 48 -13.57 -14.25 -10.46
N GLU A 49 -12.44 -14.86 -10.08
CA GLU A 49 -12.04 -16.20 -10.56
C GLU A 49 -13.00 -17.31 -10.11
N GLU A 50 -13.60 -17.17 -8.91
CA GLU A 50 -14.66 -18.08 -8.45
C GLU A 50 -15.95 -17.93 -9.26
N TYR A 51 -16.36 -16.69 -9.56
CA TYR A 51 -17.53 -16.41 -10.38
C TYR A 51 -17.37 -16.87 -11.83
N GLU A 52 -16.21 -16.65 -12.44
CA GLU A 52 -15.91 -17.11 -13.80
C GLU A 52 -15.98 -18.64 -13.91
N ARG A 53 -15.45 -19.37 -12.91
CA ARG A 53 -15.57 -20.84 -12.85
C ARG A 53 -17.00 -21.34 -12.70
N ASP A 54 -17.84 -20.62 -11.97
CA ASP A 54 -19.25 -20.97 -11.76
C ASP A 54 -20.08 -20.75 -13.04
N ILE A 55 -19.71 -19.76 -13.87
CA ILE A 55 -20.34 -19.50 -15.18
C ILE A 55 -19.98 -20.56 -16.23
N GLU A 56 -18.76 -21.10 -16.19
CA GLU A 56 -18.31 -22.10 -17.17
C GLU A 56 -18.83 -23.53 -16.90
N GLN A 57 -19.61 -23.77 -15.84
CA GLN A 57 -20.34 -25.03 -15.59
C GLN A 57 -21.74 -25.04 -16.20
#